data_AF-A0A1Y1MP00-F1
#
_entry.id   AF-A0A1Y1MP00-F1
#
_cell.length_a   1.000
_cell.length_b   1.000
_cell.length_c   1.000
_cell.angle_alpha   90.00
_cell.angle_beta   90.00
_cell.angle_gamma   90.00
#
_symmetry.space_group_name_H-M   'P 1'
#
loop_
_entity.id
_entity.type
_entity.pdbx_description
1 polymer ?
#
loop_
_entity_poly.entity_id
_entity_poly.type
_entity_poly.pdbx_seq_one_letter_code
_entity_poly.pdbx_strand_id
1 'polypeptide(L)'
;KVESPKQHRTIIPHPLPARTLLLKNTQSDDCDADPIPDTEEPSTSSSSRTSLKRKLYFGDYSEEDLQCPKKAKMMWKLGKRQIDKKNKQLKILRMQNLRLHKKIESLENLVTHLTKKYRISEECESVLN
;
A
#
# COMPACT_ATOMS: atom_id res chain seq x y z
N LYS A 1 -6.02 -51.41 26.62
CA LYS A 1 -6.52 -50.61 25.47
C LYS A 1 -6.16 -49.16 25.76
N VAL A 2 -5.13 -48.62 25.12
CA VAL A 2 -4.67 -47.23 25.36
C VAL A 2 -5.30 -46.35 24.30
N GLU A 3 -6.14 -45.41 24.73
CA GLU A 3 -6.88 -44.51 23.86
C GLU A 3 -5.98 -43.35 23.40
N SER A 4 -5.91 -43.12 22.09
CA SER A 4 -5.06 -42.08 21.49
C SER A 4 -5.75 -40.71 21.52
N PRO A 5 -5.01 -39.60 21.71
CA PRO A 5 -5.63 -38.27 21.80
C PRO A 5 -6.13 -37.80 20.44
N LYS A 6 -7.38 -37.32 20.39
CA LYS A 6 -8.01 -36.73 19.20
C LYS A 6 -7.35 -35.38 18.89
N GLN A 7 -6.72 -35.28 17.72
CA GLN A 7 -6.15 -34.02 17.24
C GLN A 7 -7.26 -33.11 16.71
N HIS A 8 -7.52 -32.00 17.38
CA HIS A 8 -8.39 -30.94 16.87
C HIS A 8 -7.65 -30.15 15.79
N ARG A 9 -8.20 -30.15 14.57
CA ARG A 9 -7.65 -29.43 13.41
C ARG A 9 -8.20 -28.01 13.38
N THR A 10 -7.39 -27.03 13.75
CA THR A 10 -7.76 -25.62 13.62
C THR A 10 -7.52 -25.17 12.17
N ILE A 11 -8.60 -24.90 11.45
CA ILE A 11 -8.55 -24.32 10.10
C ILE A 11 -8.26 -22.83 10.26
N ILE A 12 -7.04 -22.40 9.89
CA ILE A 12 -6.66 -20.99 9.88
C ILE A 12 -7.05 -20.42 8.51
N PRO A 13 -7.94 -19.41 8.43
CA PRO A 13 -8.34 -18.84 7.15
C PRO A 13 -7.19 -18.00 6.56
N HIS A 14 -6.83 -18.29 5.30
CA HIS A 14 -5.88 -17.50 4.53
C HIS A 14 -6.52 -16.19 4.06
N PRO A 15 -5.87 -15.02 4.21
CA PRO A 15 -6.37 -13.78 3.63
C PRO A 15 -6.04 -13.72 2.13
N LEU A 16 -7.07 -13.52 1.31
CA LEU A 16 -6.99 -13.37 -0.15
C LEU A 16 -6.12 -12.16 -0.57
N PRO A 17 -5.50 -12.19 -1.76
CA PRO A 17 -4.59 -11.14 -2.21
C PRO A 17 -5.32 -9.83 -2.55
N ALA A 18 -4.70 -8.71 -2.19
CA ALA A 18 -5.21 -7.36 -2.40
C ALA A 18 -5.22 -7.00 -3.90
N ARG A 19 -6.35 -6.47 -4.38
CA ARG A 19 -6.54 -5.92 -5.73
C ARG A 19 -5.45 -4.89 -6.06
N THR A 20 -4.81 -5.09 -7.21
CA THR A 20 -3.90 -4.14 -7.86
C THR A 20 -4.66 -2.86 -8.24
N LEU A 21 -4.27 -1.72 -7.68
CA LEU A 21 -4.72 -0.41 -8.16
C LEU A 21 -3.74 0.06 -9.23
N LEU A 22 -4.14 -0.11 -10.49
CA LEU A 22 -3.44 0.37 -11.67
C LEU A 22 -3.55 1.91 -11.72
N LEU A 23 -2.42 2.59 -11.55
CA LEU A 23 -2.34 4.04 -11.67
C LEU A 23 -2.31 4.40 -13.15
N LYS A 24 -3.41 4.99 -13.66
CA LYS A 24 -3.45 5.55 -15.01
C LYS A 24 -2.87 6.97 -14.94
N ASN A 25 -1.64 7.15 -15.40
CA ASN A 25 -1.11 8.47 -15.67
C ASN A 25 -1.77 8.98 -16.95
N THR A 26 -2.41 10.15 -16.86
CA THR A 26 -2.89 10.88 -18.04
C THR A 26 -1.88 11.99 -18.30
N GLN A 27 -1.23 11.86 -19.44
CA GLN A 27 -0.41 12.87 -20.09
C GLN A 27 -1.33 14.04 -20.43
N SER A 28 -1.05 15.21 -19.88
CA SER A 28 -1.72 16.46 -20.29
C SER A 28 -0.85 17.09 -21.37
N ASP A 29 -1.37 17.02 -22.59
CA ASP A 29 -0.88 17.75 -23.75
C ASP A 29 -1.00 19.27 -23.55
N ASP A 30 -0.06 19.99 -24.15
CA ASP A 30 0.07 21.44 -24.22
C ASP A 30 -1.19 22.14 -24.72
N CYS A 31 -1.50 23.32 -24.18
CA CYS A 31 -2.33 24.33 -24.85
C CYS A 31 -1.92 25.74 -24.36
N ASP A 32 -1.08 26.42 -25.15
CA ASP A 32 -0.98 27.87 -25.19
C ASP A 32 -2.23 28.46 -25.87
N ALA A 33 -2.87 29.46 -25.27
CA ALA A 33 -3.67 30.47 -25.98
C ALA A 33 -3.97 31.69 -25.09
N ASP A 34 -3.50 32.84 -25.53
CA ASP A 34 -3.79 34.20 -25.05
C ASP A 34 -5.13 34.76 -25.64
N PRO A 35 -5.65 35.93 -25.17
CA PRO A 35 -7.08 36.19 -24.94
C PRO A 35 -7.81 37.00 -26.04
N ILE A 36 -9.14 36.84 -26.15
CA ILE A 36 -10.05 37.65 -27.01
C ILE A 36 -11.41 37.88 -26.28
N PRO A 37 -12.10 39.04 -26.48
CA PRO A 37 -12.85 39.78 -25.46
C PRO A 37 -14.38 39.62 -25.50
N ASP A 38 -15.03 40.29 -24.53
CA ASP A 38 -16.43 40.29 -24.09
C ASP A 38 -17.52 40.18 -25.16
N THR A 39 -18.49 39.29 -24.93
CA THR A 39 -19.84 39.32 -25.54
C THR A 39 -20.84 38.70 -24.57
N GLU A 40 -21.92 39.42 -24.28
CA GLU A 40 -22.92 39.11 -23.25
C GLU A 40 -24.01 38.10 -23.68
N GLU A 41 -24.73 37.59 -22.66
CA GLU A 41 -26.03 36.86 -22.63
C GLU A 41 -26.02 35.32 -22.80
N PRO A 42 -27.01 34.56 -22.25
CA PRO A 42 -27.86 34.76 -21.07
C PRO A 42 -27.82 33.54 -20.10
N SER A 43 -28.45 33.72 -18.94
CA SER A 43 -28.49 32.77 -17.81
C SER A 43 -29.07 31.39 -18.17
N THR A 44 -28.22 30.35 -18.14
CA THR A 44 -28.66 28.94 -18.13
C THR A 44 -28.59 28.36 -16.72
N SER A 45 -29.77 28.03 -16.19
CA SER A 45 -30.05 27.17 -15.02
C SER A 45 -28.89 26.26 -14.59
N SER A 46 -28.21 26.62 -13.50
CA SER A 46 -27.18 25.76 -12.93
C SER A 46 -27.82 24.80 -11.92
N SER A 47 -28.19 23.62 -12.41
CA SER A 47 -28.34 22.41 -11.59
C SER A 47 -27.16 22.33 -10.61
N SER A 48 -27.45 22.39 -9.31
CA SER A 48 -26.48 22.44 -8.22
C SER A 48 -25.78 21.08 -8.05
N ARG A 49 -24.87 20.79 -8.98
CA ARG A 49 -23.89 19.71 -8.85
C ARG A 49 -22.95 20.08 -7.70
N THR A 50 -23.02 19.35 -6.59
CA THR A 50 -22.06 19.50 -5.50
C THR A 50 -20.69 19.09 -6.01
N SER A 51 -19.85 20.07 -6.35
CA SER A 51 -18.49 19.79 -6.81
C SER A 51 -17.73 19.11 -5.66
N LEU A 52 -17.40 17.83 -5.80
CA LEU A 52 -16.49 17.16 -4.87
C LEU A 52 -15.19 17.94 -4.85
N LYS A 53 -14.85 18.52 -3.69
CA LYS A 53 -13.59 19.28 -3.55
C LYS A 53 -12.42 18.35 -3.82
N ARG A 54 -11.50 18.80 -4.68
CA ARG A 54 -10.24 18.13 -5.01
C ARG A 54 -9.46 17.76 -3.74
N LYS A 55 -8.85 16.57 -3.71
CA LYS A 55 -7.93 16.18 -2.64
C LYS A 55 -6.62 16.96 -2.78
N LEU A 56 -6.15 17.53 -1.67
CA LEU A 56 -4.90 18.28 -1.59
C LEU A 56 -3.78 17.39 -1.05
N TYR A 57 -2.63 17.42 -1.70
CA TYR A 57 -1.42 16.69 -1.32
C TYR A 57 -0.31 17.65 -0.86
N PHE A 58 0.74 17.11 -0.25
CA PHE A 58 1.84 17.93 0.25
C PHE A 58 2.53 18.72 -0.87
N GLY A 59 2.66 18.12 -2.06
CA GLY A 59 3.26 18.78 -3.24
C GLY A 59 2.37 19.81 -3.92
N ASP A 60 1.12 20.01 -3.45
CA ASP A 60 0.22 21.03 -4.02
C ASP A 60 0.47 22.43 -3.43
N TYR A 61 1.40 22.57 -2.50
CA TYR A 61 1.72 23.82 -1.83
C TYR A 61 3.14 24.25 -2.16
N SER A 62 3.32 25.55 -2.29
CA SER A 62 4.63 26.19 -2.45
C SER A 62 5.10 26.85 -1.15
N GLU A 63 6.32 27.37 -1.14
CA GLU A 63 6.89 28.02 0.04
C GLU A 63 6.16 29.35 0.37
N GLU A 64 5.67 30.05 -0.65
CA GLU A 64 4.90 31.28 -0.50
C GLU A 64 3.58 31.04 0.25
N ASP A 65 3.01 29.83 0.14
CA ASP A 65 1.80 29.45 0.87
C ASP A 65 2.02 29.38 2.39
N LEU A 66 3.26 29.24 2.88
CA LEU A 66 3.55 29.28 4.30
C LEU A 66 3.31 30.66 4.91
N GLN A 67 3.37 31.72 4.11
CA GLN A 67 3.10 33.09 4.57
C GLN A 67 1.65 33.28 5.00
N CYS A 68 0.73 32.46 4.47
CA CYS A 68 -0.66 32.47 4.90
C CYS A 68 -0.85 31.54 6.12
N PRO A 69 -1.22 32.05 7.32
CA PRO A 69 -1.34 31.22 8.52
C PRO A 69 -2.33 30.07 8.38
N LYS A 70 -3.41 30.27 7.61
CA LYS A 70 -4.42 29.23 7.33
C LYS A 70 -3.83 28.09 6.50
N LYS A 71 -3.08 28.41 5.44
CA LYS A 71 -2.45 27.42 4.55
C LYS A 71 -1.31 26.70 5.26
N ALA A 72 -0.47 27.41 6.00
CA ALA A 72 0.60 26.82 6.83
C ALA A 72 0.05 25.78 7.83
N LYS A 73 -1.03 26.11 8.55
CA LYS A 73 -1.68 25.16 9.47
C LYS A 73 -2.25 23.94 8.76
N MET A 74 -2.74 24.10 7.53
CA MET A 74 -3.25 22.99 6.72
C MET A 74 -2.12 22.08 6.24
N MET A 75 -1.03 22.65 5.72
CA MET A 75 0.19 21.91 5.35
C MET A 75 0.75 21.11 6.51
N TRP A 76 0.85 21.70 7.70
CA TRP A 76 1.32 20.99 8.89
C TRP A 76 0.49 19.73 9.19
N LYS A 77 -0.85 19.85 9.11
CA LYS A 77 -1.75 18.72 9.30
C LYS A 77 -1.58 17.65 8.22
N LEU A 78 -1.39 18.07 6.96
CA LEU A 78 -1.14 17.15 5.85
C LEU A 78 0.20 16.41 6.03
N GLY A 79 1.26 17.12 6.41
CA GLY A 79 2.56 16.55 6.71
C GLY A 79 2.49 15.49 7.81
N LYS A 80 1.85 15.80 8.95
CA LYS A 80 1.62 14.82 10.02
C LYS A 80 0.89 13.57 9.54
N ARG A 81 -0.22 13.74 8.81
CA ARG A 81 -0.98 12.60 8.26
C ARG A 81 -0.15 11.75 7.32
N GLN A 82 0.70 12.38 6.50
CA GLN A 82 1.56 11.67 5.57
C GLN A 82 2.63 10.87 6.31
N ILE A 83 3.26 11.45 7.33
CA ILE A 83 4.23 10.76 8.20
C ILE A 83 3.56 9.57 8.90
N ASP A 84 2.37 9.77 9.49
CA ASP A 84 1.63 8.71 10.16
C ASP A 84 1.30 7.55 9.20
N LYS A 85 0.88 7.89 7.97
CA LYS A 85 0.60 6.90 6.92
C LYS A 85 1.85 6.09 6.57
N LYS A 86 2.99 6.75 6.36
CA LYS A 86 4.26 6.07 6.05
C LYS A 86 4.74 5.21 7.21
N ASN A 87 4.64 5.69 8.45
CA ASN A 87 5.02 4.92 9.64
C ASN A 87 4.17 3.66 9.83
N LYS A 88 2.86 3.74 9.57
CA LYS A 88 1.97 2.57 9.57
C LYS A 88 2.38 1.55 8.51
N GLN A 89 2.65 2.00 7.29
CA GLN A 89 3.13 1.12 6.20
C GLN A 89 4.46 0.45 6.57
N LEU A 90 5.41 1.22 7.11
CA LEU A 90 6.71 0.70 7.55
C LEU A 90 6.56 -0.36 8.64
N LYS A 91 5.67 -0.14 9.62
CA LYS A 91 5.37 -1.13 10.66
C LYS A 91 4.83 -2.44 10.05
N ILE A 92 3.89 -2.34 9.11
CA ILE A 92 3.31 -3.52 8.44
C ILE A 92 4.39 -4.28 7.68
N LEU A 93 5.22 -3.58 6.90
CA LEU A 93 6.30 -4.18 6.12
C LEU A 93 7.33 -4.88 7.02
N ARG A 94 7.73 -4.24 8.12
CA ARG A 94 8.64 -4.85 9.12
C ARG A 94 8.05 -6.13 9.71
N MET A 95 6.76 -6.11 10.06
CA MET A 95 6.09 -7.30 10.59
C MET A 95 5.99 -8.43 9.54
N GLN A 96 5.69 -8.10 8.29
CA GLN A 96 5.64 -9.07 7.20
C GLN A 96 7.02 -9.70 6.97
N ASN A 97 8.06 -8.88 6.89
CA ASN A 97 9.43 -9.33 6.73
C ASN A 97 9.88 -10.23 7.89
N LEU A 98 9.60 -9.86 9.15
CA LEU A 98 9.86 -10.70 10.32
C LEU A 98 9.17 -12.07 10.23
N ARG A 99 7.90 -12.11 9.79
CA ARG A 99 7.15 -13.36 9.62
C ARG A 99 7.74 -14.24 8.53
N LEU A 100 8.21 -13.63 7.43
CA LEU A 100 8.87 -14.35 6.35
C LEU A 100 10.19 -14.97 6.83
N HIS A 101 11.02 -14.22 7.56
CA HIS A 101 12.26 -14.76 8.14
C HIS A 101 11.99 -15.95 9.06
N LYS A 102 11.00 -15.84 9.97
CA LYS A 102 10.62 -16.96 10.83
C LYS A 102 10.13 -18.18 10.06
N LYS A 103 9.45 -17.97 8.94
CA LYS A 103 9.00 -19.07 8.07
C LYS A 103 10.18 -19.75 7.38
N ILE A 104 11.14 -18.97 6.88
CA ILE A 104 12.37 -19.49 6.27
C ILE A 104 13.14 -20.31 7.31
N GLU A 105 13.40 -19.75 8.49
CA GLU A 105 14.10 -20.43 9.58
C GLU A 105 13.38 -21.73 9.99
N SER A 106 12.04 -21.70 10.08
CA SER A 106 11.27 -22.92 10.36
C SER A 106 11.40 -23.98 9.28
N LEU A 107 11.50 -23.60 8.01
CA LEU A 107 11.67 -24.52 6.90
C LEU A 107 13.09 -25.06 6.85
N GLU A 108 14.10 -24.22 7.07
CA GLU A 108 15.52 -24.62 7.20
C GLU A 108 15.69 -25.62 8.34
N ASN A 109 15.07 -25.36 9.49
CA ASN A 109 15.06 -26.30 10.62
C ASN A 109 14.39 -27.63 10.23
N LEU A 110 13.28 -27.61 9.50
CA LEU A 110 12.64 -28.83 9.03
C LEU A 110 13.55 -29.63 8.08
N VAL A 111 14.13 -28.97 7.09
CA VAL A 111 15.06 -29.59 6.13
C VAL A 111 16.24 -30.21 6.86
N THR A 112 16.90 -29.47 7.75
CA THR A 112 18.04 -29.98 8.53
C THR A 112 17.67 -31.19 9.39
N HIS A 113 16.49 -31.16 10.04
CA HIS A 113 15.99 -32.30 10.79
C HIS A 113 15.74 -33.53 9.90
N LEU A 114 15.12 -33.35 8.74
CA LEU A 114 14.82 -34.44 7.81
C LEU A 114 16.11 -35.03 7.21
N THR A 115 17.02 -34.19 6.75
CA THR A 115 18.33 -34.59 6.23
C THR A 115 19.12 -35.37 7.29
N LYS A 116 19.16 -34.89 8.54
CA LYS A 116 19.85 -35.58 9.64
C LYS A 116 19.19 -36.90 10.03
N LYS A 117 17.85 -36.93 10.11
CA LYS A 117 17.09 -38.11 10.57
C LYS A 117 17.06 -39.23 9.53
N TYR A 118 16.84 -38.88 8.27
CA TYR A 118 16.65 -39.84 7.19
C TYR A 118 17.92 -40.06 6.36
N ARG A 119 19.03 -39.40 6.72
CA ARG A 119 20.27 -39.38 5.91
C ARG A 119 19.95 -39.14 4.44
N ILE A 120 19.06 -38.18 4.17
CA ILE A 120 18.70 -37.79 2.81
C ILE A 120 19.98 -37.24 2.21
N SER A 121 20.70 -38.11 1.49
CA SER A 121 22.01 -37.86 0.95
C SER A 121 21.93 -36.79 -0.15
N GLU A 122 23.07 -36.17 -0.44
CA GLU A 122 23.37 -35.28 -1.56
C GLU A 122 22.76 -35.78 -2.89
N GLU A 123 22.54 -37.10 -3.02
CA GLU A 123 21.83 -37.77 -4.12
C GLU A 123 20.42 -37.21 -4.43
N CYS A 124 19.65 -36.79 -3.42
CA CYS A 124 18.30 -36.25 -3.64
C CYS A 124 18.29 -34.80 -4.15
N GLU A 125 19.41 -34.08 -4.01
CA GLU A 125 19.57 -32.70 -4.49
C GLU A 125 19.57 -32.64 -6.02
N SER A 126 19.95 -33.75 -6.68
CA SER A 126 19.88 -33.92 -8.14
C SER A 126 18.47 -34.08 -8.72
N VAL A 127 17.47 -34.41 -7.88
CA VAL A 127 16.08 -34.65 -8.31
C VAL A 127 15.21 -33.38 -8.19
N LEU A 128 15.68 -32.40 -7.42
CA LEU A 128 14.96 -31.15 -7.12
C LEU A 128 15.41 -29.95 -7.97
N ASN A 129 16.54 -30.07 -8.67
CA ASN A 129 17.06 -29.08 -9.65
C ASN A 129 16.76 -29.53 -11.08
#